data_AF-A0A938RPV8-F1
#
_entry.id   AF-A0A938RPV8-F1
#
_cell.length_a   1.000
_cell.length_b   1.000
_cell.length_c   1.000
_cell.angle_alpha   90.00
_cell.angle_beta   90.00
_cell.angle_gamma   90.00
#
_symmetry.space_group_name_H-M   'P 1'
#
loop_
_entity.id
_entity.type
_entity.pdbx_description
1 polymer ?
#
loop_
_entity_poly.entity_id
_entity_poly.type
_entity_poly.pdbx_seq_one_letter_code
_entity_poly.pdbx_strand_id
1 'polypeptide(L)'
;MKKTPYVLQTGMGVDLHGGDDTTAARRAVDHAIRRNSLLFLRELDLGGGDSIHVDVAIACPHPERVDLDSVRAALPVGIVTVRAEKGGMLADSGTAADPALIAIAAVRVSVSR
;
A
#
# COMPACT_ATOMS: atom_id res chain seq x y z
N MET A 1 6.52 -16.79 -16.01
CA MET A 1 5.06 -16.76 -16.26
C MET A 1 4.61 -15.31 -16.37
N LYS A 2 3.64 -15.01 -17.23
CA LYS A 2 3.18 -13.63 -17.47
C LYS A 2 2.21 -13.23 -16.35
N LYS A 3 2.43 -12.07 -15.72
CA LYS A 3 1.49 -11.49 -14.74
C LYS A 3 0.45 -10.63 -15.48
N THR A 4 -0.83 -10.95 -15.34
CA THR A 4 -1.94 -10.18 -15.91
C THR A 4 -2.58 -9.32 -14.82
N PRO A 5 -2.58 -7.98 -14.94
CA PRO A 5 -3.20 -7.10 -13.94
C PRO A 5 -4.72 -7.13 -14.06
N TYR A 6 -5.41 -7.15 -12.91
CA TYR A 6 -6.87 -7.12 -12.83
C TYR A 6 -7.40 -5.91 -12.07
N VAL A 7 -6.68 -5.46 -11.05
CA VAL A 7 -7.14 -4.38 -10.17
C VAL A 7 -5.99 -3.43 -9.89
N LEU A 8 -6.29 -2.14 -9.94
CA LEU A 8 -5.46 -1.08 -9.38
C LEU A 8 -6.30 -0.34 -8.35
N GLN A 9 -5.84 -0.32 -7.11
CA GLN A 9 -6.49 0.36 -6.00
C GLN A 9 -5.56 1.45 -5.50
N THR A 10 -6.11 2.61 -5.17
CA THR A 10 -5.33 3.73 -4.67
C THR A 10 -5.85 4.19 -3.32
N GLY A 11 -4.95 4.67 -2.49
CA GLY A 11 -5.33 5.20 -1.18
C GLY A 11 -4.38 6.25 -0.67
N MET A 12 -4.86 6.98 0.34
CA MET A 12 -4.12 8.01 1.05
C MET A 12 -4.13 7.69 2.54
N GLY A 13 -3.03 7.95 3.20
CA GLY A 13 -2.88 7.81 4.63
C GLY A 13 -2.13 9.00 5.18
N VAL A 14 -2.50 9.42 6.39
CA VAL A 14 -1.90 10.57 7.05
C VAL A 14 -1.46 10.14 8.43
N ASP A 15 -0.26 10.53 8.83
CA ASP A 15 0.13 10.63 10.22
C ASP A 15 0.22 12.10 10.61
N LEU A 16 -0.66 12.54 11.52
CA LEU A 16 -0.88 13.97 11.79
C LEU A 16 0.19 14.56 12.71
N HIS A 17 0.65 13.77 13.68
CA HIS A 17 1.52 14.26 14.77
C HIS A 17 2.67 13.30 15.14
N GLY A 18 2.63 12.06 14.65
CA GLY A 18 3.54 11.01 15.09
C GLY A 18 4.92 11.05 14.42
N GLY A 19 5.08 11.86 13.38
CA GLY A 19 6.29 11.87 12.55
C GLY A 19 6.64 10.49 11.99
N ASP A 20 5.68 9.57 11.89
CA ASP A 20 5.88 8.17 11.51
C ASP A 20 5.36 7.87 10.08
N ASP A 21 6.30 7.82 9.13
CA ASP A 21 6.04 7.47 7.74
C ASP A 21 5.44 6.04 7.61
N THR A 22 5.72 5.12 8.54
CA THR A 22 5.13 3.78 8.55
C THR A 22 3.63 3.84 8.83
N THR A 23 3.22 4.63 9.82
CA THR A 23 1.80 4.83 10.14
C THR A 23 1.05 5.43 8.96
N ALA A 24 1.59 6.47 8.32
CA ALA A 24 1.00 7.07 7.12
C ALA A 24 0.90 6.03 5.98
N ALA A 25 1.96 5.27 5.72
CA ALA A 25 2.01 4.23 4.69
C ALA A 25 0.96 3.12 4.92
N ARG A 26 0.86 2.58 6.14
CA ARG A 26 -0.13 1.56 6.49
C ARG A 26 -1.54 2.06 6.33
N ARG A 27 -1.82 3.30 6.75
CA ARG A 27 -3.13 3.94 6.54
C ARG A 27 -3.46 4.09 5.06
N ALA A 28 -2.48 4.42 4.22
CA ALA A 28 -2.68 4.55 2.77
C ALA A 28 -3.04 3.20 2.13
N VAL A 29 -2.36 2.12 2.53
CA VAL A 29 -2.66 0.76 2.06
C VAL A 29 -4.02 0.28 2.56
N ASP A 30 -4.34 0.47 3.85
CA ASP A 30 -5.67 0.15 4.40
C ASP A 30 -6.78 0.87 3.62
N HIS A 31 -6.61 2.18 3.40
CA HIS A 31 -7.56 2.98 2.63
C HIS A 31 -7.74 2.47 1.18
N ALA A 32 -6.67 1.97 0.55
CA ALA A 32 -6.73 1.42 -0.80
C ALA A 32 -7.54 0.11 -0.86
N ILE A 33 -7.34 -0.80 0.10
CA ILE A 33 -7.91 -2.16 0.01
C ILE A 33 -9.26 -2.31 0.70
N ARG A 34 -9.53 -1.56 1.78
CA ARG A 34 -10.62 -1.86 2.72
C ARG A 34 -12.03 -1.58 2.20
N ARG A 35 -12.16 -0.78 1.15
CA ARG A 35 -13.45 -0.45 0.51
C ARG A 35 -13.78 -1.33 -0.70
N ASN A 36 -12.95 -2.32 -0.97
CA ASN A 36 -13.07 -3.18 -2.13
C ASN A 36 -13.20 -4.64 -1.71
N SER A 37 -13.93 -5.42 -2.49
CA SER A 37 -14.00 -6.87 -2.31
C SER A 37 -13.62 -7.56 -3.61
N LEU A 38 -12.64 -8.46 -3.56
CA LEU A 38 -12.10 -9.17 -4.73
C LEU A 38 -12.71 -10.56 -4.88
N LEU A 39 -14.04 -10.67 -4.76
CA LEU A 39 -14.76 -11.95 -4.80
C LEU A 39 -14.48 -12.75 -6.08
N PHE A 40 -14.37 -12.04 -7.22
CA PHE A 40 -14.12 -12.64 -8.53
C PHE A 40 -12.81 -13.44 -8.61
N LEU A 41 -11.83 -13.19 -7.73
CA LEU A 41 -10.58 -13.96 -7.71
C LEU A 41 -10.82 -15.45 -7.39
N ARG A 42 -11.90 -15.78 -6.65
CA ARG A 42 -12.28 -17.17 -6.37
C ARG A 42 -12.78 -17.92 -7.60
N GLU A 43 -13.33 -17.21 -8.58
CA GLU A 43 -13.88 -17.80 -9.80
C GLU A 43 -12.81 -18.04 -10.86
N LEU A 44 -11.63 -17.43 -10.72
CA LEU A 44 -10.54 -17.53 -11.68
C LEU A 44 -9.76 -18.86 -11.60
N ASP A 45 -10.26 -19.92 -10.95
CA ASP A 45 -9.60 -21.24 -10.85
C ASP A 45 -8.06 -21.16 -10.71
N LEU A 46 -7.64 -20.41 -9.70
CA LEU A 46 -6.28 -19.86 -9.61
C LEU A 46 -5.22 -20.86 -9.14
N GLY A 47 -5.57 -22.14 -8.99
CA GLY A 47 -4.66 -23.16 -8.45
C GLY A 47 -4.19 -22.91 -7.00
N GLY A 48 -4.68 -21.86 -6.34
CA GLY A 48 -4.29 -21.46 -4.97
C GLY A 48 -3.93 -19.98 -4.86
N GLY A 49 -3.49 -19.56 -3.66
CA GLY A 49 -3.06 -18.18 -3.37
C GLY A 49 -1.74 -17.77 -4.02
N ASP A 50 -0.92 -18.74 -4.44
CA ASP A 50 0.44 -18.52 -4.97
C ASP A 50 0.48 -17.95 -6.39
N SER A 51 -0.66 -17.92 -7.08
CA SER A 51 -0.79 -17.28 -8.39
C SER A 51 -1.21 -15.81 -8.29
N ILE A 52 -1.58 -15.32 -7.10
CA ILE A 52 -1.99 -13.94 -6.84
C ILE A 52 -0.77 -13.12 -6.42
N HIS A 53 -0.48 -12.05 -7.14
CA HIS A 53 0.61 -11.12 -6.86
C HIS A 53 0.03 -9.77 -6.47
N VAL A 54 0.52 -9.21 -5.37
CA VAL A 54 0.13 -7.89 -4.87
C VAL A 54 1.36 -6.98 -4.87
N ASP A 55 1.43 -6.06 -5.82
CA ASP A 55 2.49 -5.06 -5.87
C ASP A 55 2.00 -3.76 -5.22
N VAL A 56 2.66 -3.34 -4.15
CA VAL A 56 2.38 -2.11 -3.42
C VAL A 56 3.47 -1.09 -3.72
N ALA A 57 3.06 0.07 -4.22
CA ALA A 57 3.91 1.26 -4.34
C ALA A 57 3.43 2.32 -3.35
N ILE A 58 4.34 2.86 -2.56
CA ILE A 58 4.04 3.89 -1.55
C ILE A 58 4.88 5.11 -1.82
N ALA A 59 4.24 6.25 -2.03
CA ALA A 59 4.90 7.55 -2.12
C ALA A 59 4.73 8.28 -0.79
N CYS A 60 5.84 8.60 -0.11
CA CYS A 60 5.83 9.30 1.18
C CYS A 60 7.05 10.21 1.36
N PRO A 61 7.03 11.13 2.36
CA PRO A 61 8.13 12.06 2.56
C PRO A 61 9.46 11.38 2.90
N HIS A 62 9.49 10.31 3.67
CA HIS A 62 10.75 9.63 4.03
C HIS A 62 10.63 8.12 3.78
N PRO A 63 10.77 7.67 2.52
CA PRO A 63 10.57 6.27 2.15
C PRO A 63 11.50 5.30 2.89
N GLU A 64 12.70 5.74 3.25
CA GLU A 64 13.69 4.99 4.01
C GLU A 64 13.27 4.73 5.46
N ARG A 65 12.30 5.49 5.99
CA ARG A 65 11.76 5.35 7.36
C ARG A 65 10.54 4.42 7.43
N VAL A 66 10.07 3.90 6.30
CA VAL A 66 8.92 3.01 6.23
C VAL A 66 9.33 1.58 6.57
N ASP A 67 8.69 0.99 7.58
CA ASP A 67 8.74 -0.45 7.83
C ASP A 67 7.91 -1.20 6.76
N LEU A 68 8.61 -1.64 5.71
CA LEU A 68 8.01 -2.37 4.59
C LEU A 68 7.42 -3.72 5.02
N ASP A 69 7.97 -4.37 6.04
CA ASP A 69 7.48 -5.65 6.54
C ASP A 69 6.15 -5.46 7.30
N SER A 70 6.03 -4.38 8.08
CA SER A 70 4.76 -4.04 8.73
C SER A 70 3.67 -3.70 7.70
N VAL A 71 4.01 -3.02 6.60
CA VAL A 71 3.06 -2.78 5.51
C VAL A 71 2.68 -4.08 4.80
N ARG A 72 3.67 -4.95 4.52
CA ARG A 72 3.46 -6.26 3.90
C ARG A 72 2.49 -7.11 4.72
N ALA A 73 2.65 -7.12 6.04
CA ALA A 73 1.81 -7.89 6.97
C ALA A 73 0.34 -7.42 7.03
N ALA A 74 0.03 -6.21 6.55
CA ALA A 74 -1.34 -5.69 6.51
C ALA A 74 -2.19 -6.28 5.36
N LEU A 75 -1.57 -6.96 4.40
CA LEU A 75 -2.26 -7.53 3.24
C LEU A 75 -2.67 -8.99 3.49
N PRO A 76 -3.94 -9.36 3.24
CA PRO A 76 -4.48 -10.63 3.71
C PRO A 76 -4.10 -11.84 2.86
N VAL A 77 -3.70 -11.65 1.59
CA VAL A 77 -3.49 -12.75 0.62
C VAL A 77 -2.42 -12.41 -0.43
N GLY A 78 -1.86 -13.47 -1.02
CA GLY A 78 -1.00 -13.41 -2.21
C GLY A 78 0.49 -13.19 -1.91
N ILE A 79 1.29 -13.24 -2.98
CA ILE A 79 2.70 -12.91 -2.96
C ILE A 79 2.84 -11.38 -3.00
N VAL A 80 3.10 -10.79 -1.85
CA VAL A 80 3.20 -9.34 -1.68
C VAL A 80 4.60 -8.85 -2.00
N THR A 81 4.70 -7.75 -2.74
CA THR A 81 5.95 -6.97 -2.92
C THR A 81 5.64 -5.52 -2.56
N VAL A 82 6.38 -4.95 -1.62
CA VAL A 82 6.20 -3.57 -1.17
C VAL A 82 7.44 -2.75 -1.52
N ARG A 83 7.24 -1.56 -2.07
CA ARG A 83 8.29 -0.56 -2.24
C ARG A 83 7.80 0.81 -1.76
N ALA A 84 8.70 1.58 -1.18
CA ALA A 84 8.49 2.98 -0.87
C ALA A 84 9.39 3.85 -1.74
N GLU A 85 8.87 5.00 -2.18
CA GLU A 85 9.59 6.01 -2.94
C GLU A 85 9.27 7.41 -2.41
N LYS A 86 10.16 8.36 -2.70
CA LYS A 86 10.00 9.75 -2.27
C LYS A 86 8.78 10.35 -2.99
N GLY A 87 7.88 10.94 -2.22
CA GLY A 87 6.68 11.61 -2.74
C GLY A 87 5.73 11.98 -1.60
N GLY A 88 4.42 11.85 -1.83
CA GLY A 88 3.43 12.22 -0.82
C GLY A 88 3.49 13.70 -0.46
N MET A 89 3.32 14.04 0.82
CA MET A 89 3.46 15.42 1.30
C MET A 89 3.89 15.48 2.76
N LEU A 90 4.82 16.39 3.05
CA LEU A 90 5.11 16.86 4.40
C LEU A 90 4.35 18.18 4.56
N ALA A 91 3.19 18.14 5.21
CA ALA A 91 2.33 19.31 5.37
C ALA A 91 2.70 20.06 6.65
N ASP A 92 2.92 21.38 6.51
CA ASP A 92 3.10 22.26 7.65
C ASP A 92 1.77 22.39 8.42
N SER A 93 1.79 22.05 9.70
CA SER A 93 0.64 22.19 10.60
C SER A 93 0.46 23.63 11.13
N GLY A 94 1.34 24.56 10.74
CA GLY A 94 1.45 25.90 11.30
C GLY A 94 2.28 25.95 12.58
N THR A 95 2.84 24.81 13.01
CA THR A 95 3.80 24.73 14.12
C THR A 95 5.06 24.03 13.65
N ALA A 96 6.22 24.67 13.82
CA ALA A 96 7.49 24.22 13.24
C ALA A 96 7.97 22.84 13.71
N ALA A 97 7.34 22.26 14.74
CA ALA A 97 7.77 21.02 15.38
C ALA A 97 6.83 19.82 15.12
N ASP A 98 5.74 20.00 14.36
CA ASP A 98 4.68 18.98 14.26
C ASP A 98 4.12 18.83 12.83
N PRO A 99 4.93 18.47 11.84
CA PRO A 99 4.45 18.34 10.47
C PRO A 99 3.61 17.06 10.29
N ALA A 100 2.55 17.15 9.49
CA ALA A 100 1.77 15.99 9.10
C ALA A 100 2.40 15.27 7.89
N LEU A 101 2.60 13.97 8.01
CA LEU A 101 3.11 13.10 6.95
C LEU A 101 1.96 12.48 6.17
N ILE A 102 1.93 12.69 4.86
CA ILE A 102 0.90 12.19 3.97
C ILE A 102 1.53 11.23 2.98
N ALA A 103 1.04 10.00 2.97
CA ALA A 103 1.45 8.94 2.06
C ALA A 103 0.33 8.61 1.06
N ILE A 104 0.72 8.26 -0.17
CA ILE A 104 -0.17 7.72 -1.20
C ILE A 104 0.27 6.29 -1.50
N ALA A 105 -0.69 5.37 -1.61
CA ALA A 105 -0.45 3.99 -1.98
C ALA A 105 -1.15 3.65 -3.31
N ALA A 106 -0.47 2.88 -4.15
CA ALA A 106 -1.03 2.19 -5.29
C ALA A 106 -0.83 0.68 -5.09
N VAL A 107 -1.93 -0.06 -5.01
CA VAL A 107 -1.95 -1.52 -4.82
C VAL A 107 -2.45 -2.16 -6.11
N ARG A 108 -1.56 -2.87 -6.79
CA ARG A 108 -1.89 -3.60 -8.02
C ARG A 108 -2.02 -5.08 -7.71
N VAL A 109 -3.15 -5.66 -8.10
CA VAL A 109 -3.39 -7.10 -8.03
C VAL A 109 -3.28 -7.69 -9.42
N SER A 110 -2.43 -8.71 -9.56
CA SER A 110 -2.23 -9.44 -10.80
C SER A 110 -2.23 -10.94 -10.56
N VAL A 111 -2.55 -11.71 -11.60
CA VAL A 111 -2.52 -13.16 -11.56
C VAL A 111 -1.48 -13.68 -12.56
N SER A 112 -0.67 -14.66 -12.15
CA SER A 112 0.20 -15.41 -13.05
C SER A 112 -0.45 -16.72 -13.51
N ARG A 113 -0.48 -16.93 -14.82
CA ARG A 113 -0.83 -18.20 -15.47
C ARG A 113 0.23 -18.55 -16.51
#